data_AF-A0A954P2Z0-F1
#
_entry.id   AF-A0A954P2Z0-F1
#
_cell.length_a   1.000
_cell.length_b   1.000
_cell.length_c   1.000
_cell.angle_alpha   90.00
_cell.angle_beta   90.00
_cell.angle_gamma   90.00
#
_symmetry.space_group_name_H-M   'P 1'
#
loop_
_entity.id
_entity.type
_entity.pdbx_description
1 polymer ?
#
loop_
_entity_poly.entity_id
_entity_poly.type
_entity_poly.pdbx_seq_one_letter_code
_entity_poly.pdbx_strand_id
1 'polypeptide(L)'
;MRTEAPQLPTHLLAETHRWITPVGRFIRTTSLDELPQLWSILRGDMSFVGPRPALFNQDDLMALRNSHGVQRLLPGITGWAQINGRDELSIARKVELDAYYLRHQSLLLDLRILLLTGVRVLQRDGIRQADETDGSAPGQGASGRADHAPSNSRQTAA
;
A
#
# COMPACT_ATOMS: atom_id res chain seq x y z
N MET A 1 -14.07 -7.26 3.52
CA MET A 1 -13.62 -7.06 4.91
C MET A 1 -14.83 -7.20 5.84
N ARG A 2 -14.63 -7.42 7.14
CA ARG A 2 -15.70 -7.27 8.13
C ARG A 2 -16.02 -5.78 8.33
N THR A 3 -17.29 -5.45 8.59
CA THR A 3 -17.78 -4.07 8.75
C THR A 3 -17.20 -3.34 9.96
N GLU A 4 -16.73 -4.07 10.97
CA GLU A 4 -16.12 -3.52 12.19
C GLU A 4 -14.61 -3.29 12.07
N ALA A 5 -14.02 -3.50 10.88
CA ALA A 5 -12.59 -3.32 10.68
C ALA A 5 -12.18 -1.85 10.93
N PRO A 6 -11.08 -1.60 11.67
CA PRO A 6 -10.53 -0.26 11.80
C PRO A 6 -10.24 0.37 10.43
N GLN A 7 -10.50 1.67 10.29
CA GLN A 7 -10.24 2.45 9.06
C GLN A 7 -8.73 2.74 8.89
N LEU A 8 -7.94 1.68 8.85
CA LEU A 8 -6.48 1.73 8.74
C LEU A 8 -6.01 0.93 7.53
N PRO A 9 -4.87 1.31 6.92
CA PRO A 9 -4.21 0.49 5.92
C PRO A 9 -4.02 -0.95 6.42
N THR A 10 -4.26 -1.93 5.54
CA THR A 10 -4.28 -3.35 5.92
C THR A 10 -2.97 -3.83 6.57
N HIS A 11 -1.83 -3.26 6.19
CA HIS A 11 -0.52 -3.59 6.77
C HIS A 11 -0.30 -3.02 8.19
N LEU A 12 -1.17 -2.11 8.64
CA LEU A 12 -1.18 -1.56 10.00
C LEU A 12 -2.24 -2.20 10.90
N LEU A 13 -3.07 -3.11 10.35
CA LEU A 13 -4.08 -3.83 11.13
C LEU A 13 -3.42 -4.95 11.93
N ALA A 14 -3.38 -4.80 13.25
CA ALA A 14 -3.14 -5.91 14.17
C ALA A 14 -4.15 -7.04 13.88
N GLU A 15 -3.63 -8.27 13.75
CA GLU A 15 -4.41 -9.46 13.42
C GLU A 15 -5.25 -9.32 12.12
N THR A 16 -4.59 -9.01 11.00
CA THR A 16 -5.23 -8.86 9.68
C THR A 16 -6.17 -10.03 9.30
N HIS A 17 -5.86 -11.25 9.74
CA HIS A 17 -6.66 -12.46 9.52
C HIS A 17 -8.04 -12.43 10.19
N ARG A 18 -8.21 -11.64 11.27
CA ARG A 18 -9.50 -11.44 11.96
C ARG A 18 -10.46 -10.56 11.14
N TRP A 19 -9.92 -9.66 10.33
CA TRP A 19 -10.68 -8.63 9.61
C TRP A 19 -10.93 -8.94 8.13
N ILE A 20 -10.14 -9.87 7.55
CA ILE A 20 -10.26 -10.31 6.16
C ILE A 20 -10.96 -11.67 6.08
N THR A 21 -12.12 -11.71 5.44
CA THR A 21 -12.85 -12.96 5.16
C THR A 21 -12.15 -13.78 4.06
N PRO A 22 -12.38 -15.11 3.97
CA PRO A 22 -11.83 -15.93 2.89
C PRO A 22 -12.17 -15.39 1.49
N VAL A 23 -13.41 -14.91 1.30
CA VAL A 23 -13.84 -14.22 0.07
C VAL A 23 -13.08 -12.92 -0.15
N GLY A 24 -12.88 -12.11 0.90
CA GLY A 24 -12.10 -10.88 0.82
C GLY A 24 -10.62 -11.12 0.52
N ARG A 25 -10.06 -12.27 0.97
CA ARG A 25 -8.71 -12.71 0.59
C ARG A 25 -8.67 -13.06 -0.89
N PHE A 26 -9.60 -13.88 -1.38
CA PHE A 26 -9.68 -14.26 -2.79
C PHE A 26 -9.71 -13.04 -3.71
N ILE A 27 -10.65 -12.10 -3.49
CA ILE A 27 -10.80 -10.88 -4.29
C ILE A 27 -9.49 -10.10 -4.43
N ARG A 28 -8.75 -9.92 -3.32
CA ARG A 28 -7.46 -9.21 -3.30
C ARG A 28 -6.35 -9.99 -3.98
N THR A 29 -6.35 -11.32 -3.85
CA THR A 29 -5.34 -12.17 -4.50
C THR A 29 -5.54 -12.19 -6.00
N THR A 30 -6.79 -12.12 -6.46
CA THR A 30 -7.15 -12.08 -7.89
C THR A 30 -7.19 -10.66 -8.47
N SER A 31 -6.87 -9.62 -7.69
CA SER A 31 -6.97 -8.20 -8.09
C SER A 31 -8.35 -7.81 -8.65
N LEU A 32 -9.42 -8.51 -8.25
CA LEU A 32 -10.79 -8.26 -8.72
C LEU A 32 -11.33 -6.93 -8.19
N ASP A 33 -10.71 -6.37 -7.14
CA ASP A 33 -10.96 -5.05 -6.61
C ASP A 33 -10.57 -3.90 -7.56
N GLU A 34 -9.78 -4.18 -8.60
CA GLU A 34 -9.39 -3.19 -9.63
C GLU A 34 -10.34 -3.18 -10.85
N LEU A 35 -11.20 -4.19 -11.03
CA LEU A 35 -12.18 -4.22 -12.13
C LEU A 35 -13.14 -3.01 -12.15
N PRO A 36 -13.66 -2.52 -11.00
CA PRO A 36 -14.46 -1.30 -10.99
C PRO A 36 -13.70 -0.06 -11.48
N GLN A 37 -12.38 0.02 -11.22
CA GLN A 37 -11.55 1.13 -11.73
C GLN A 37 -11.36 1.02 -13.24
N LEU A 38 -11.11 -0.18 -13.77
CA LEU A 38 -11.03 -0.40 -15.22
C LEU A 38 -12.34 -0.02 -15.91
N TRP A 39 -13.49 -0.40 -15.34
CA TRP A 39 -14.80 0.00 -15.84
C TRP A 39 -14.99 1.53 -15.83
N SER A 40 -14.49 2.21 -14.79
CA SER A 40 -14.54 3.67 -14.69
C SER A 40 -13.73 4.36 -15.81
N ILE A 41 -12.60 3.76 -16.22
CA ILE A 41 -11.84 4.23 -17.39
C ILE A 41 -12.66 4.06 -18.67
N LEU A 42 -13.30 2.91 -18.86
CA LEU A 42 -14.12 2.64 -20.05
C LEU A 42 -15.34 3.57 -20.14
N ARG A 43 -15.91 3.98 -19.00
CA ARG A 43 -16.99 4.98 -18.96
C ARG A 43 -16.53 6.43 -19.12
N GLY A 44 -15.23 6.70 -19.05
CA GLY A 44 -14.66 8.04 -19.13
C GLY A 44 -14.67 8.83 -17.80
N ASP A 45 -14.98 8.18 -16.68
CA ASP A 45 -14.92 8.77 -15.34
C ASP A 45 -13.46 8.89 -14.83
N MET A 46 -12.55 8.06 -15.37
CA MET A 46 -11.14 8.00 -15.04
C MET A 46 -10.25 7.87 -16.29
N SER A 47 -8.97 8.11 -16.13
CA SER A 47 -7.92 7.85 -17.13
C SER A 47 -6.89 6.86 -16.58
N PHE A 48 -6.09 6.25 -17.46
CA PHE A 48 -4.90 5.53 -17.03
C PHE A 48 -3.85 6.48 -16.44
N VAL A 49 -3.69 7.65 -17.06
CA VAL A 49 -2.73 8.68 -16.66
C VAL A 49 -3.47 9.95 -16.25
N GLY A 50 -3.21 10.40 -15.02
CA GLY A 50 -3.82 11.59 -14.44
C GLY A 50 -3.45 11.76 -12.97
N PRO A 51 -3.91 12.82 -12.31
CA PRO A 51 -3.70 13.00 -10.88
C PRO A 51 -4.38 11.88 -10.10
N ARG A 52 -3.70 11.33 -9.09
CA ARG A 52 -4.33 10.32 -8.22
C ARG A 52 -5.56 10.92 -7.51
N PRO A 53 -6.69 10.20 -7.42
CA PRO A 53 -7.87 10.66 -6.67
C PRO A 53 -7.48 11.12 -5.26
N ALA A 54 -7.98 12.29 -4.86
CA ALA A 54 -7.81 12.76 -3.49
C ALA A 54 -8.67 11.89 -2.55
N LEU A 55 -8.15 11.63 -1.35
CA LEU A 55 -8.93 11.00 -0.29
C LEU A 55 -9.91 12.04 0.28
N PHE A 56 -10.99 11.57 0.90
CA PHE A 56 -12.04 12.42 1.47
C PHE A 56 -11.55 13.35 2.59
N ASN A 57 -10.37 13.09 3.15
CA ASN A 57 -9.77 13.87 4.23
C ASN A 57 -8.62 14.79 3.75
N GLN A 58 -8.57 15.12 2.46
CA GLN A 58 -7.50 15.90 1.85
C GLN A 58 -8.01 17.22 1.24
N ASP A 59 -8.76 18.00 2.02
CA ASP A 59 -9.36 19.26 1.58
C ASP A 59 -8.31 20.26 1.07
N ASP A 60 -7.16 20.35 1.75
CA ASP A 60 -6.06 21.24 1.34
C ASP A 60 -5.51 20.89 -0.04
N LEU A 61 -5.38 19.58 -0.35
CA LEU A 61 -4.94 19.12 -1.66
C LEU A 61 -5.97 19.47 -2.73
N MET A 62 -7.25 19.27 -2.44
CA MET A 62 -8.33 19.58 -3.36
C MET A 62 -8.40 21.08 -3.65
N ALA A 63 -8.35 21.93 -2.62
CA ALA A 63 -8.34 23.38 -2.74
C ALA A 63 -7.15 23.88 -3.58
N LEU A 64 -5.94 23.34 -3.31
CA LEU A 64 -4.75 23.74 -4.04
C LEU A 64 -4.75 23.25 -5.49
N ARG A 65 -5.28 22.05 -5.77
CA ARG A 65 -5.51 21.57 -7.13
C ARG A 65 -6.47 22.47 -7.89
N ASN A 66 -7.55 22.88 -7.25
CA ASN A 66 -8.56 23.77 -7.84
C ASN A 66 -7.95 25.12 -8.24
N SER A 67 -7.11 25.71 -7.38
CA SER A 67 -6.45 26.98 -7.67
C SER A 67 -5.45 26.89 -8.83
N HIS A 68 -4.95 25.70 -9.15
CA HIS A 68 -4.01 25.44 -10.25
C HIS A 68 -4.68 24.89 -11.53
N GLY A 69 -6.01 24.72 -11.53
CA GLY A 69 -6.74 24.19 -12.70
C GLY A 69 -6.61 22.68 -12.90
N VAL A 70 -6.04 21.95 -11.93
CA VAL A 70 -5.79 20.50 -12.01
C VAL A 70 -7.08 19.68 -12.06
N GLN A 71 -8.18 20.20 -11.52
CA GLN A 71 -9.52 19.58 -11.57
C GLN A 71 -10.06 19.35 -12.99
N ARG A 72 -9.45 19.96 -14.02
CA ARG A 72 -9.79 19.71 -15.42
C ARG A 72 -9.30 18.35 -15.93
N LEU A 73 -8.34 17.75 -15.23
CA LEU A 73 -7.83 16.42 -15.57
C LEU A 73 -8.74 15.35 -14.99
N LEU A 74 -8.97 14.29 -15.76
CA LEU A 74 -9.55 13.07 -15.21
C LEU A 74 -8.59 12.43 -14.20
N PRO A 75 -9.11 11.89 -13.09
CA PRO A 75 -8.29 11.15 -12.15
C PRO A 75 -7.64 9.93 -12.80
N GLY A 76 -6.40 9.64 -12.41
CA GLY A 76 -5.55 8.59 -12.98
C GLY A 76 -5.29 7.41 -12.06
N ILE A 77 -5.08 6.22 -12.64
CA ILE A 77 -4.47 5.08 -11.92
C ILE A 77 -3.01 5.42 -11.56
N THR A 78 -2.28 5.96 -12.53
CA THR A 78 -0.93 6.50 -12.39
C THR A 78 -0.86 7.95 -12.86
N GLY A 79 0.24 8.64 -12.59
CA GLY A 79 0.39 10.06 -12.93
C GLY A 79 1.79 10.59 -12.70
N TRP A 80 2.06 11.80 -13.19
CA TRP A 80 3.38 12.41 -13.10
C TRP A 80 3.84 12.59 -11.65
N ALA A 81 2.96 13.02 -10.74
CA ALA A 81 3.28 13.09 -9.30
C ALA A 81 3.58 11.71 -8.69
N GLN A 82 2.85 10.65 -9.08
CA GLN A 82 3.12 9.28 -8.62
C GLN A 82 4.49 8.78 -9.09
N ILE A 83 4.93 9.19 -10.28
CA ILE A 83 6.25 8.84 -10.81
C ILE A 83 7.38 9.71 -10.23
N ASN A 84 7.12 10.90 -9.69
CA ASN A 84 8.19 11.77 -9.20
C ASN A 84 8.38 11.76 -7.67
N GLY A 85 7.65 10.92 -6.94
CA GLY A 85 7.85 10.74 -5.49
C GLY A 85 6.65 10.17 -4.74
N ARG A 86 5.48 10.10 -5.40
CA ARG A 86 4.26 9.49 -4.85
C ARG A 86 3.88 10.06 -3.49
N ASP A 87 4.04 9.30 -2.42
CA ASP A 87 3.56 9.65 -1.08
C ASP A 87 4.56 10.54 -0.33
N GLU A 88 5.83 10.54 -0.73
CA GLU A 88 6.91 11.36 -0.13
C GLU A 88 6.85 12.84 -0.52
N LEU A 89 6.03 13.18 -1.52
CA LEU A 89 5.88 14.55 -1.99
C LEU A 89 4.99 15.37 -1.05
N SER A 90 5.43 16.60 -0.74
CA SER A 90 4.57 17.60 -0.12
C SER A 90 3.35 17.91 -1.00
N ILE A 91 2.26 18.39 -0.38
CA ILE A 91 1.02 18.74 -1.12
C ILE A 91 1.33 19.74 -2.24
N ALA A 92 2.09 20.80 -1.93
CA ALA A 92 2.50 21.79 -2.93
C ALA A 92 3.23 21.14 -4.11
N ARG A 93 4.20 20.27 -3.85
CA ARG A 93 4.97 19.62 -4.92
C ARG A 93 4.13 18.65 -5.75
N LYS A 94 3.17 17.95 -5.12
CA LYS A 94 2.19 17.11 -5.84
C LYS A 94 1.39 17.96 -6.83
N VAL A 95 0.86 19.09 -6.37
CA VAL A 95 0.06 19.99 -7.22
C VAL A 95 0.89 20.61 -8.33
N GLU A 96 2.14 21.00 -8.07
CA GLU A 96 3.05 21.49 -9.11
C GLU A 96 3.27 20.47 -10.23
N LEU A 97 3.45 19.20 -9.88
CA LEU A 97 3.66 18.10 -10.82
C LEU A 97 2.37 17.76 -11.57
N ASP A 98 1.22 17.80 -10.90
CA ASP A 98 -0.09 17.63 -11.55
C ASP A 98 -0.37 18.78 -12.53
N ALA A 99 -0.05 20.02 -12.15
CA ALA A 99 -0.18 21.20 -13.01
C ALA A 99 0.83 21.19 -14.16
N TYR A 100 2.03 20.65 -13.95
CA TYR A 100 2.99 20.40 -15.03
C TYR A 100 2.40 19.42 -16.04
N TYR A 101 1.85 18.30 -15.59
CA TYR A 101 1.20 17.32 -16.46
C TYR A 101 0.05 17.95 -17.25
N LEU A 102 -0.81 18.74 -16.59
CA LEU A 102 -1.88 19.50 -17.25
C LEU A 102 -1.39 20.37 -18.41
N ARG A 103 -0.22 21.01 -18.29
CA ARG A 103 0.34 21.89 -19.33
C ARG A 103 1.08 21.15 -20.44
N HIS A 104 1.55 19.94 -20.19
CA HIS A 104 2.43 19.19 -21.10
C HIS A 104 1.84 17.84 -21.52
N GLN A 105 0.53 17.67 -21.32
CA GLN A 105 -0.17 16.43 -21.63
C GLN A 105 0.04 16.07 -23.11
N SER A 106 0.60 14.89 -23.35
CA SER A 106 0.90 14.37 -24.67
C SER A 106 1.00 12.85 -24.61
N LEU A 107 0.72 12.18 -25.73
CA LEU A 107 0.80 10.72 -25.81
C LEU A 107 2.20 10.20 -25.43
N LEU A 108 3.27 10.93 -25.77
CA LEU A 108 4.64 10.59 -25.39
C LEU A 108 4.85 10.65 -23.87
N LEU A 109 4.32 11.69 -23.22
CA LEU A 109 4.40 11.81 -21.76
C LEU A 109 3.59 10.71 -21.07
N ASP A 110 2.42 10.38 -21.58
CA ASP A 110 1.57 9.30 -21.06
C ASP A 110 2.27 7.94 -21.18
N LEU A 111 2.81 7.62 -22.36
CA LEU A 111 3.58 6.39 -22.57
C LEU A 111 4.81 6.31 -21.66
N ARG A 112 5.51 7.44 -21.46
CA ARG A 112 6.63 7.52 -20.51
C ARG A 112 6.18 7.23 -19.08
N ILE A 113 5.06 7.81 -18.65
CA ILE A 113 4.51 7.59 -17.32
C ILE A 113 4.13 6.11 -17.14
N LEU A 114 3.45 5.52 -18.12
CA LEU A 114 3.05 4.11 -18.07
C LEU A 114 4.27 3.18 -18.01
N LEU A 115 5.30 3.42 -18.84
CA LEU A 115 6.52 2.63 -18.83
C LEU A 115 7.24 2.72 -17.47
N LEU A 116 7.42 3.94 -16.94
CA LEU A 116 8.04 4.14 -15.63
C LEU A 116 7.22 3.52 -14.49
N THR A 117 5.90 3.51 -14.62
CA THR A 117 5.00 2.82 -13.68
C THR A 117 5.28 1.33 -13.71
N GLY A 118 5.31 0.72 -14.90
CA GLY A 118 5.61 -0.70 -15.08
C GLY A 118 6.96 -1.09 -14.49
N VAL A 119 8.03 -0.36 -14.83
CA VAL A 119 9.38 -0.61 -14.29
C VAL A 119 9.39 -0.59 -12.76
N ARG A 120 8.71 0.38 -12.13
CA ARG A 120 8.65 0.47 -10.66
C ARG A 120 7.86 -0.65 -10.01
N VAL A 121 6.79 -1.13 -10.65
CA VAL A 121 6.02 -2.28 -10.13
C VAL A 121 6.90 -3.53 -10.21
N LEU A 122 7.53 -3.79 -11.35
CA LEU A 122 8.43 -4.94 -11.54
C LEU A 122 9.61 -4.93 -10.55
N GLN A 123 10.23 -3.77 -10.30
CA GLN A 123 11.32 -3.65 -9.33
C GLN A 123 10.89 -3.94 -7.89
N ARG A 124 9.64 -3.60 -7.52
CA ARG A 124 9.12 -3.86 -6.16
C ARG A 124 8.82 -5.33 -5.91
N ASP A 125 8.34 -6.04 -6.93
CA ASP A 125 8.08 -7.47 -6.81
C ASP A 125 9.39 -8.27 -6.68
N GLY A 126 10.47 -7.82 -7.33
CA GLY A 126 11.80 -8.41 -7.16
C GLY A 126 12.39 -8.26 -5.75
N ILE A 127 12.07 -7.19 -5.01
CA ILE A 127 12.56 -6.97 -3.64
C ILE A 127 11.81 -7.87 -2.63
N ARG A 128 10.50 -8.08 -2.82
CA ARG A 128 9.69 -8.90 -1.91
C ARG A 128 10.08 -10.38 -1.90
N GLN A 129 10.69 -10.87 -2.97
CA GLN A 129 11.08 -12.28 -3.10
C GLN A 129 12.46 -12.57 -2.49
N ALA A 130 13.29 -11.55 -2.26
CA ALA A 130 14.65 -11.73 -1.73
C ALA A 130 14.70 -11.93 -0.21
N ASP A 131 13.72 -11.40 0.54
CA ASP A 131 13.67 -11.47 2.01
C ASP A 131 13.06 -12.77 2.57
N GLU A 132 12.57 -13.69 1.72
CA GLU A 132 11.92 -14.94 2.17
C GLU A 132 12.86 -16.17 2.23
N THR A 133 14.18 -16.01 1.99
CA THR A 133 15.10 -17.16 1.88
C THR A 133 16.13 -17.35 3.00
N ASP A 134 16.08 -16.61 4.11
CA ASP A 134 17.03 -16.81 5.21
C ASP A 134 16.32 -17.01 6.56
N GLY A 135 15.74 -18.21 6.73
CA GLY A 135 15.03 -18.61 7.93
C GLY A 135 14.92 -20.13 8.15
N SER A 136 15.81 -20.90 7.53
CA SER A 136 15.96 -22.35 7.77
C SER A 136 17.46 -22.63 7.85
N ALA A 137 18.05 -23.08 8.97
CA ALA A 137 17.80 -24.31 9.74
C ALA A 137 18.78 -24.33 10.96
N PRO A 138 19.02 -25.44 11.70
CA PRO A 138 18.18 -26.59 12.05
C PRO A 138 18.06 -26.79 13.58
N GLY A 139 17.10 -27.62 14.01
CA GLY A 139 17.10 -28.19 15.36
C GLY A 139 18.30 -29.11 15.60
N GLN A 140 18.84 -29.07 16.82
CA GLN A 140 19.59 -30.18 17.40
C GLN A 140 18.91 -30.56 18.73
N GLY A 141 18.59 -31.84 18.85
CA GLY A 141 17.84 -32.39 19.97
C GLY A 141 18.71 -33.03 21.05
N ALA A 142 17.99 -33.33 22.14
CA ALA A 142 18.18 -34.42 23.10
C ALA A 142 19.41 -34.40 24.04
N SER A 143 19.10 -34.38 25.34
CA SER A 143 19.38 -35.49 26.29
C SER A 143 19.96 -35.00 27.62
N GLY A 144 19.28 -35.36 28.72
CA GLY A 144 19.99 -35.94 29.86
C GLY A 144 19.85 -35.23 31.21
N ARG A 145 19.22 -35.98 32.13
CA ARG A 145 19.42 -36.04 33.58
C ARG A 145 18.61 -35.07 34.45
N ALA A 146 17.54 -35.65 34.98
CA ALA A 146 17.02 -35.38 36.31
C ALA A 146 18.14 -35.43 37.36
N ASP A 147 18.16 -34.46 38.26
CA ASP A 147 18.74 -34.62 39.59
C ASP A 147 17.85 -33.94 40.62
N HIS A 148 17.67 -34.70 41.69
CA HIS A 148 16.93 -34.45 42.92
C HIS A 148 17.40 -33.18 43.66
N ALA A 149 16.45 -32.42 44.20
CA ALA A 149 16.59 -31.81 45.53
C ALA A 149 15.22 -31.41 46.10
N PRO A 150 14.81 -31.95 47.27
CA PRO A 150 13.81 -31.31 48.12
C PRO A 150 14.50 -30.70 49.34
N SER A 151 14.10 -29.50 49.78
CA SER A 151 13.74 -29.31 51.19
C SER A 151 12.99 -28.00 51.38
N ASN A 152 11.83 -28.17 52.02
CA ASN A 152 10.91 -27.13 52.43
C ASN A 152 11.28 -26.71 53.85
N SER A 153 11.21 -25.40 54.10
CA SER A 153 10.75 -24.75 55.34
C SER A 153 10.75 -25.54 56.66
N ARG A 154 11.53 -25.06 57.64
CA ARG A 154 11.21 -25.08 59.09
C ARG A 154 11.35 -23.64 59.59
N GLN A 155 10.28 -22.96 59.99
CA GLN A 155 9.67 -22.89 61.33
C GLN A 155 10.57 -22.33 62.46
N THR A 156 10.09 -21.19 62.99
CA THR A 156 10.00 -20.78 64.43
C THR A 156 11.26 -20.56 65.27
N ALA A 157 11.39 -19.33 65.78
CA ALA A 157 11.59 -18.94 67.19
C ALA A 157 11.51 -17.39 67.23
N ALA A 158 10.47 -16.82 67.84
CA ALA A 158 10.41 -16.34 69.23
C ALA A 158 11.14 -15.00 69.43
#